data_AF-A0ABD5MMA9-F1
#
_entry.id   AF-A0ABD5MMA9-F1
#
_cell.length_a   1.000
_cell.length_b   1.000
_cell.length_c   1.000
_cell.angle_alpha   90.00
_cell.angle_beta   90.00
_cell.angle_gamma   90.00
#
_symmetry.space_group_name_H-M   'P 1'
#
loop_
_entity.id
_entity.type
_entity.pdbx_description
1 polymer ?
#
loop_
_entity_poly.entity_id
_entity_poly.type
_entity_poly.pdbx_seq_one_letter_code
_entity_poly.pdbx_strand_id
1 'polypeptide(L)'
;MDTVLHLAPAAHGVVYALVVALGGLAGAGLLGLGLAAFLRRRSRSYLLVALALGTLALRAGLGGATAFGLVGAEAHHFGEHVLDVVMAGLVVAAVYYARTIRTEAAS
;
A
#
# COMPACT_ATOMS: atom_id res chain seq x y z
N MET A 1 28.66 26.68 11.21
CA MET A 1 28.10 25.65 10.31
C MET A 1 26.85 25.03 10.95
N ASP A 2 26.08 25.83 11.68
CA ASP A 2 25.18 25.33 12.73
C ASP A 2 23.71 25.61 12.39
N THR A 3 23.45 26.50 11.43
CA THR A 3 22.11 26.80 10.91
C THR A 3 21.50 25.61 10.16
N VAL A 4 22.34 24.74 9.56
CA VAL A 4 21.89 23.56 8.81
C VAL A 4 21.34 22.47 9.75
N LEU A 5 21.86 22.39 10.99
CA LEU A 5 21.46 21.38 11.96
C LEU A 5 20.06 21.62 12.55
N HIS A 6 19.62 22.89 12.66
CA HIS A 6 18.29 23.23 13.18
C HIS A 6 17.18 23.11 12.13
N LEU A 7 17.51 23.24 10.84
CA LEU A 7 16.58 22.98 9.74
C LEU A 7 16.40 21.48 9.49
N ALA A 8 17.36 20.64 9.87
CA ALA A 8 17.29 19.20 9.65
C ALA A 8 16.03 18.59 10.26
N PRO A 9 15.71 18.71 11.57
CA PRO A 9 14.50 18.10 12.14
C PRO A 9 13.20 18.51 11.43
N ALA A 10 13.07 19.79 11.09
CA ALA A 10 11.90 20.32 10.38
C ALA A 10 11.84 19.85 8.91
N ALA A 11 12.96 19.82 8.21
CA ALA A 11 13.06 19.31 6.84
C ALA A 11 12.76 17.81 6.78
N HIS A 12 13.20 17.03 7.77
CA HIS A 12 12.87 15.61 7.87
C HIS A 12 11.35 15.41 8.05
N GLY A 13 10.68 16.28 8.83
CA GLY A 13 9.23 16.27 8.98
C GLY A 13 8.47 16.62 7.69
N VAL A 14 8.90 17.66 6.96
CA VAL A 14 8.27 18.08 5.70
C VAL A 14 8.47 17.03 4.60
N VAL A 15 9.70 16.51 4.45
CA VAL A 15 10.00 15.45 3.48
C VAL A 15 9.22 14.18 3.80
N TYR A 16 9.16 13.78 5.08
CA TYR A 16 8.35 12.64 5.51
C TYR A 16 6.87 12.84 5.14
N ALA A 17 6.28 14.00 5.47
CA ALA A 17 4.89 14.30 5.14
C ALA A 17 4.63 14.24 3.62
N LEU A 18 5.54 14.77 2.80
CA LEU A 18 5.45 14.70 1.34
C LEU A 18 5.51 13.26 0.84
N VAL A 19 6.45 12.45 1.34
CA VAL A 19 6.59 11.04 0.94
C VAL A 19 5.35 10.25 1.33
N VAL A 20 4.82 10.44 2.53
CA VAL A 20 3.58 9.80 2.99
C VAL A 20 2.39 10.23 2.14
N ALA A 21 2.26 11.53 1.83
CA ALA A 21 1.18 12.04 0.99
C ALA A 21 1.24 11.48 -0.43
N LEU A 22 2.42 11.50 -1.06
CA LEU A 22 2.64 10.93 -2.39
C LEU A 22 2.37 9.42 -2.41
N GLY A 23 2.85 8.70 -1.40
CA GLY A 23 2.59 7.27 -1.22
C GLY A 23 1.10 6.97 -1.07
N GLY A 24 0.39 7.78 -0.28
CA GLY A 24 -1.06 7.68 -0.10
C GLY A 24 -1.84 7.95 -1.39
N LEU A 25 -1.50 9.01 -2.12
CA LEU A 25 -2.12 9.36 -3.40
C LEU A 25 -1.86 8.29 -4.46
N ALA A 26 -0.62 7.82 -4.58
CA ALA A 26 -0.27 6.75 -5.51
C ALA A 26 -1.00 5.44 -5.16
N GLY A 27 -1.01 5.06 -3.87
CA GLY A 27 -1.73 3.88 -3.38
C GLY A 27 -3.23 3.96 -3.64
N ALA A 28 -3.86 5.09 -3.36
CA ALA A 28 -5.28 5.33 -3.64
C ALA A 28 -5.59 5.27 -5.15
N GLY A 29 -4.75 5.87 -5.98
CA GLY A 29 -4.88 5.82 -7.44
C GLY A 29 -4.77 4.40 -7.98
N LEU A 30 -3.77 3.64 -7.52
CA LEU A 30 -3.60 2.23 -7.89
C LEU A 30 -4.77 1.39 -7.42
N LEU A 31 -5.24 1.57 -6.18
CA LEU A 31 -6.44 0.90 -5.67
C LEU A 31 -7.67 1.21 -6.53
N GLY A 32 -7.87 2.47 -6.91
CA GLY A 32 -8.94 2.88 -7.81
C GLY A 32 -8.86 2.19 -9.17
N LEU A 33 -7.67 2.10 -9.76
CA LEU A 33 -7.44 1.36 -11.02
C LEU A 33 -7.69 -0.14 -10.85
N GLY A 34 -7.21 -0.75 -9.77
CA GLY A 34 -7.42 -2.16 -9.44
C GLY A 34 -8.90 -2.47 -9.28
N LEU A 35 -9.63 -1.64 -8.55
CA LEU A 35 -11.08 -1.75 -8.38
C LEU A 35 -11.81 -1.56 -9.70
N ALA A 36 -11.43 -0.57 -10.52
CA ALA A 36 -12.02 -0.37 -11.84
C ALA A 36 -11.77 -1.57 -12.77
N ALA A 37 -10.59 -2.20 -12.71
CA ALA A 37 -10.30 -3.42 -13.45
C ALA A 37 -11.14 -4.61 -12.94
N PHE A 38 -11.29 -4.74 -11.62
CA PHE A 38 -12.16 -5.74 -11.00
C PHE A 38 -13.62 -5.55 -11.41
N LEU A 39 -14.15 -4.33 -11.37
CA LEU A 39 -15.53 -4.05 -11.77
C LEU A 39 -15.77 -4.34 -13.25
N ARG A 40 -14.79 -4.10 -14.12
CA ARG A 40 -14.89 -4.40 -15.56
C ARG A 40 -14.81 -5.89 -15.89
N ARG A 41 -13.97 -6.67 -15.19
CA ARG A 41 -13.68 -8.07 -15.55
C ARG A 41 -14.23 -9.12 -14.59
N ARG A 42 -14.66 -8.73 -13.38
CA ARG A 42 -15.28 -9.55 -12.33
C ARG A 42 -14.57 -10.89 -12.01
N SER A 43 -13.26 -10.97 -12.23
CA SER A 43 -12.45 -12.17 -11.95
C SER A 43 -11.79 -12.10 -10.56
N ARG A 44 -11.64 -13.26 -9.91
CA ARG A 44 -11.03 -13.39 -8.58
C ARG A 44 -9.58 -12.88 -8.54
N SER A 45 -8.82 -13.03 -9.62
CA SER A 45 -7.45 -12.51 -9.68
C SER A 45 -7.42 -10.97 -9.60
N TYR A 46 -8.37 -10.28 -10.25
CA TYR A 46 -8.48 -8.83 -10.14
C TYR A 46 -8.94 -8.37 -8.74
N LEU A 47 -9.78 -9.15 -8.06
CA LEU A 47 -10.14 -8.87 -6.67
C LEU A 47 -8.91 -8.95 -5.77
N LEU A 48 -8.10 -10.01 -5.90
CA LEU A 48 -6.89 -10.20 -5.10
C LEU A 48 -5.86 -9.09 -5.33
N VAL A 49 -5.67 -8.66 -6.58
CA VAL A 49 -4.84 -7.48 -6.89
C VAL A 49 -5.42 -6.22 -6.26
N ALA A 50 -6.73 -5.97 -6.37
CA ALA A 50 -7.35 -4.81 -5.76
C ALA A 50 -7.18 -4.80 -4.24
N LEU A 51 -7.32 -5.96 -3.57
CA LEU A 51 -7.08 -6.10 -2.14
C LEU A 51 -5.60 -5.84 -1.78
N ALA A 52 -4.65 -6.32 -2.58
CA ALA A 52 -3.23 -6.04 -2.37
C ALA A 52 -2.90 -4.54 -2.47
N LEU A 53 -3.51 -3.85 -3.44
CA LEU A 53 -3.40 -2.39 -3.55
C LEU A 53 -4.12 -1.68 -2.40
N GLY A 54 -5.19 -2.29 -1.87
CA GLY A 54 -5.88 -1.84 -0.67
C GLY A 54 -4.97 -1.89 0.56
N THR A 55 -4.19 -2.97 0.72
CA THR A 55 -3.21 -3.05 1.81
C THR A 55 -2.10 -2.00 1.69
N LEU A 56 -1.67 -1.68 0.47
CA LEU A 56 -0.70 -0.61 0.23
C LEU A 56 -1.27 0.77 0.61
N ALA A 57 -2.52 1.05 0.24
CA ALA A 57 -3.21 2.28 0.61
C ALA A 57 -3.40 2.38 2.14
N LEU A 58 -3.77 1.28 2.80
CA LEU A 58 -3.92 1.24 4.26
C LEU A 58 -2.59 1.48 4.98
N ARG A 59 -1.48 0.95 4.44
CA ARG A 59 -0.14 1.20 4.97
C ARG A 59 0.20 2.69 4.97
N ALA A 60 -0.01 3.37 3.84
CA ALA A 60 0.17 4.82 3.75
C ALA A 60 -0.76 5.57 4.72
N GLY A 61 -1.98 5.06 4.92
CA GLY A 61 -2.92 5.55 5.94
C GLY A 61 -2.39 5.43 7.36
N LEU A 62 -1.74 4.33 7.74
CA LEU A 62 -1.09 4.16 9.04
C LEU A 62 0.06 5.15 9.23
N GLY A 63 0.87 5.38 8.19
CA GLY A 63 1.93 6.42 8.20
C GLY A 63 1.35 7.81 8.45
N GLY A 64 0.28 8.16 7.73
CA GLY A 64 -0.44 9.41 7.93
C GLY A 64 -1.04 9.53 9.34
N ALA A 65 -1.71 8.49 9.83
CA ALA A 65 -2.31 8.47 11.15
C ALA A 65 -1.27 8.67 12.27
N THR A 66 -0.08 8.09 12.10
CA THR A 66 1.06 8.29 13.02
C THR A 66 1.57 9.73 12.96
N ALA A 67 1.63 10.33 11.77
CA ALA A 67 2.00 11.74 11.60
C ALA A 67 1.03 12.70 12.32
N PHE A 68 -0.25 12.35 12.40
CA PHE A 68 -1.28 13.09 13.15
C PHE A 68 -1.38 12.70 14.64
N GLY A 69 -0.52 11.78 15.12
CA GLY A 69 -0.53 11.31 16.51
C GLY A 69 -1.70 10.40 16.89
N LEU A 70 -2.42 9.85 15.90
CA LEU A 70 -3.56 8.96 16.11
C LEU A 70 -3.15 7.51 16.41
N VAL A 71 -1.97 7.09 15.95
CA VAL A 71 -1.41 5.76 16.13
C VAL A 71 0.01 5.88 16.69
N GLY A 72 0.36 5.08 17.69
CA GLY A 72 1.71 5.06 18.26
C GLY A 72 2.73 4.37 17.34
N ALA A 73 4.01 4.74 17.46
CA ALA A 73 5.08 4.24 16.59
C ALA A 73 5.19 2.71 16.55
N GLU A 74 5.05 2.03 17.70
CA GLU A 74 5.09 0.55 17.78
C GLU A 74 3.93 -0.09 17.03
N ALA A 75 2.71 0.42 17.22
CA ALA A 75 1.52 -0.09 16.55
C ALA A 75 1.57 0.17 15.03
N HIS A 76 2.11 1.33 14.64
CA HIS A 76 2.36 1.68 13.26
C HIS A 76 3.33 0.70 12.59
N HIS A 77 4.54 0.52 13.13
CA HIS A 77 5.55 -0.38 12.55
C HIS A 77 5.06 -1.82 12.47
N PHE A 78 4.44 -2.34 13.53
CA PHE A 78 3.85 -3.68 13.51
C PHE A 78 2.78 -3.79 12.42
N GLY A 79 1.88 -2.80 12.34
CA GLY A 79 0.83 -2.76 11.32
C GLY A 79 1.40 -2.74 9.90
N GLU A 80 2.47 -1.98 9.66
CA GLU A 80 3.14 -1.95 8.36
C GLU A 80 3.74 -3.31 7.97
N HIS A 81 4.41 -3.99 8.89
CA HIS A 81 4.96 -5.32 8.63
C HIS A 81 3.88 -6.36 8.36
N VAL A 82 2.76 -6.32 9.09
CA VAL A 82 1.63 -7.22 8.84
C VAL A 82 1.04 -6.95 7.45
N LEU A 83 0.84 -5.67 7.09
CA LEU A 83 0.31 -5.31 5.78
C LEU A 83 1.22 -5.75 4.64
N ASP A 84 2.53 -5.75 4.81
CA ASP A 84 3.47 -6.29 3.81
C ASP A 84 3.29 -7.77 3.55
N VAL A 85 3.17 -8.56 4.62
CA VAL A 85 2.96 -10.00 4.51
C VAL A 85 1.62 -10.29 3.81
N VAL A 86 0.56 -9.56 4.19
CA VAL A 86 -0.76 -9.69 3.55
C VAL A 86 -0.71 -9.29 2.09
N MET A 87 -0.08 -8.15 1.76
CA MET A 87 0.09 -7.67 0.39
C MET A 87 0.80 -8.71 -0.48
N ALA A 88 1.95 -9.21 -0.02
CA ALA A 88 2.73 -10.22 -0.74
C ALA A 88 1.92 -11.51 -0.94
N GLY A 89 1.22 -11.97 0.11
CA GLY A 89 0.34 -13.15 0.04
C GLY A 89 -0.79 -12.99 -0.98
N LEU A 90 -1.44 -11.83 -1.00
CA LEU A 90 -2.50 -11.51 -1.96
C LEU A 90 -1.98 -11.47 -3.41
N VAL A 91 -0.80 -10.89 -3.64
CA VAL A 91 -0.16 -10.88 -4.97
C VAL A 91 0.16 -12.30 -5.43
N VAL A 92 0.76 -13.13 -4.56
CA VAL A 92 1.06 -14.53 -4.89
C VAL A 92 -0.22 -15.30 -5.21
N ALA A 93 -1.26 -15.13 -4.39
CA ALA A 93 -2.57 -15.75 -4.64
C ALA A 93 -3.19 -15.29 -5.98
N ALA A 94 -3.07 -14.00 -6.31
CA ALA A 94 -3.57 -13.44 -7.56
C ALA A 94 -2.89 -14.06 -8.79
N VAL A 95 -1.57 -14.24 -8.72
CA VAL A 95 -0.76 -14.86 -9.78
C VAL A 95 -1.07 -16.34 -9.89
N TYR A 96 -1.14 -17.05 -8.77
CA TYR A 96 -1.47 -18.47 -8.73
C TYR A 96 -2.82 -18.72 -9.41
N TYR A 97 -3.87 -18.01 -8.98
CA TYR A 97 -5.20 -18.16 -9.56
C TYR A 97 -5.23 -17.83 -11.07
N ALA A 98 -4.54 -16.77 -11.49
CA ALA A 98 -4.48 -16.39 -12.90
C ALA A 98 -3.78 -17.46 -13.77
N ARG A 99 -2.78 -18.16 -13.23
CA ARG A 99 -2.09 -19.24 -13.95
C ARG A 99 -2.94 -20.51 -14.00
N THR A 100 -3.58 -20.90 -12.90
CA THR A 100 -4.43 -22.09 -12.85
C THR A 100 -5.54 -22.04 -13.91
N ILE A 101 -6.27 -20.91 -13.98
CA ILE A 101 -7.33 -20.71 -14.99
C ILE A 101 -6.78 -20.79 -16.42
N ARG A 102 -5.56 -20.33 -16.66
CA ARG A 102 -4.93 -20.40 -17.99
C ARG A 102 -4.56 -21.84 -18.37
N THR A 103 -4.08 -22.63 -17.42
CA THR A 103 -3.75 -24.04 -17.64
C THR A 103 -4.99 -24.86 -17.96
N GLU A 104 -6.09 -24.67 -17.21
CA GLU A 104 -7.38 -25.33 -17.47
C GLU A 104 -7.96 -24.99 -18.85
N ALA A 105 -7.73 -23.78 -19.35
CA ALA A 105 -8.19 -23.37 -20.68
C ALA A 105 -7.34 -23.94 -21.83
N ALA A 106 -6.15 -24.49 -21.55
CA ALA A 106 -5.21 -25.01 -22.53
C ALA A 106 -5.15 -26.55 -22.59
N SER A 107 -5.83 -27.24 -21.67
CA SER A 107 -6.03 -28.70 -21.63
C SER A 107 -7.30 -29.11 -22.36
#